data_AF-A0A5D3KN27-F1
#
_entry.id   AF-A0A5D3KN27-F1
#
_cell.length_a   1.000
_cell.length_b   1.000
_cell.length_c   1.000
_cell.angle_alpha   90.00
_cell.angle_beta   90.00
_cell.angle_gamma   90.00
#
_symmetry.space_group_name_H-M   'P 1'
#
loop_
_entity.id
_entity.type
_entity.pdbx_description
1 polymer ?
#
loop_
_entity_poly.entity_id
_entity_poly.type
_entity_poly.pdbx_seq_one_letter_code
_entity_poly.pdbx_strand_id
1 'polypeptide(L)'
;MSGYIINNKGVRAGLQTGTAIFDLAGRKVYDLKGNNIYRLSGELVGHLLDASGSDKRLDRDSEQLLSVRERQEPDKPEKRAVPIRQPSPSFAQAIRLRRMVSDTPSDRRKRD
;
A
#
# COMPACT_ATOMS: atom_id res chain seq x y z
N MET A 1 3.86 -19.32 18.83
CA MET A 1 3.56 -18.00 19.42
C MET A 1 3.45 -16.98 18.30
N SER A 2 2.36 -16.21 18.30
CA SER A 2 2.18 -15.05 17.43
C SER A 2 1.93 -13.83 18.31
N GLY A 3 2.44 -12.69 17.89
CA GLY A 3 2.40 -11.46 18.68
C GLY A 3 2.64 -10.24 17.81
N TYR A 4 2.13 -9.09 18.23
CA TYR A 4 2.41 -7.85 17.54
C TYR A 4 3.81 -7.36 17.90
N ILE A 5 4.51 -6.83 16.90
CA ILE A 5 5.76 -6.12 17.13
C ILE A 5 5.41 -4.65 17.28
N ILE A 6 5.75 -4.09 18.42
CA ILE A 6 5.49 -2.69 18.75
C ILE A 6 6.82 -1.94 18.71
N ASN A 7 6.86 -0.80 18.03
CA ASN A 7 8.05 0.06 18.09
C ASN A 7 8.13 0.77 19.45
N ASN A 8 9.24 1.45 19.70
CA ASN A 8 9.43 2.20 20.95
C ASN A 8 8.37 3.29 21.16
N LYS A 9 7.81 3.83 20.07
CA LYS A 9 6.70 4.82 20.09
C LYS A 9 5.34 4.21 20.43
N GLY A 10 5.25 2.90 20.70
CA GLY A 10 3.99 2.22 21.00
C GLY A 10 3.14 1.90 19.77
N VAL A 11 3.67 2.09 18.56
CA VAL A 11 2.97 1.83 17.29
C VAL A 11 3.22 0.40 16.82
N ARG A 12 2.17 -0.26 16.35
CA ARG A 12 2.26 -1.59 15.74
C ARG A 12 3.04 -1.51 14.44
N ALA A 13 4.20 -2.13 14.44
CA ALA A 13 5.17 -2.07 13.36
C ALA A 13 5.06 -3.30 12.44
N GLY A 14 4.61 -4.44 12.99
CA GLY A 14 4.37 -5.65 12.22
C GLY A 14 3.75 -6.77 13.06
N LEU A 15 3.52 -7.91 12.44
CA LEU A 15 3.03 -9.12 13.08
C LEU A 15 4.13 -10.19 13.07
N GLN A 16 4.50 -10.69 14.23
CA GLN A 16 5.36 -11.86 14.35
C GLN A 16 4.48 -13.12 14.34
N THR A 17 4.81 -14.08 13.48
CA THR A 17 4.26 -15.43 13.53
C THR A 17 5.41 -16.44 13.51
N GLY A 18 5.66 -17.08 14.66
CA GLY A 18 6.79 -17.99 14.82
C GLY A 18 8.14 -17.29 14.59
N THR A 19 8.87 -17.73 13.56
CA THR A 19 10.17 -17.20 13.14
C THR A 19 10.06 -16.22 11.96
N ALA A 20 8.85 -15.79 11.58
CA ALA A 20 8.64 -14.87 10.47
C ALA A 20 7.97 -13.58 10.96
N ILE A 21 8.37 -12.46 10.38
CA ILE A 21 7.79 -11.13 10.61
C ILE A 21 7.08 -10.66 9.34
N PHE A 22 5.83 -10.25 9.52
CA PHE A 22 4.95 -9.79 8.48
C PHE A 22 4.68 -8.29 8.62
N ASP A 23 4.58 -7.60 7.50
CA ASP A 23 4.08 -6.23 7.47
C ASP A 23 2.57 -6.19 7.79
N LEU A 24 2.02 -4.98 7.94
CA LEU A 24 0.58 -4.80 8.18
C LEU A 24 -0.29 -5.23 7.00
N ALA A 25 0.29 -5.45 5.81
CA ALA A 25 -0.39 -6.00 4.65
C ALA A 25 -0.30 -7.54 4.59
N GLY A 26 0.29 -8.19 5.60
CA GLY A 26 0.42 -9.65 5.69
C GLY A 26 1.54 -10.24 4.83
N ARG A 27 2.47 -9.42 4.32
CA ARG A 27 3.62 -9.89 3.54
C ARG A 27 4.81 -10.13 4.45
N LYS A 28 5.46 -11.28 4.29
CA LYS A 28 6.70 -11.58 5.02
C LYS A 28 7.79 -10.60 4.58
N VAL A 29 8.34 -9.87 5.54
CA VAL A 29 9.37 -8.84 5.29
C VAL A 29 10.70 -9.17 5.96
N TYR A 30 10.67 -9.88 7.09
CA TYR A 30 11.86 -10.26 7.84
C TYR A 30 11.75 -11.67 8.40
N ASP A 31 12.91 -12.28 8.65
CA ASP A 31 13.08 -13.50 9.41
C ASP A 31 13.54 -13.18 10.83
N LEU A 32 13.03 -13.94 11.80
CA LEU A 32 13.37 -13.80 13.20
C LEU A 32 14.05 -15.08 13.69
N LYS A 33 15.27 -14.95 14.21
CA LYS A 33 15.97 -16.05 14.89
C LYS A 33 16.28 -15.63 16.33
N GLY A 34 15.51 -16.17 17.27
CA GLY A 34 15.54 -15.69 18.66
C GLY A 34 15.07 -14.25 18.73
N ASN A 35 15.98 -13.36 19.14
CA ASN A 35 15.73 -11.91 19.22
C ASN A 35 16.36 -11.14 18.05
N ASN A 36 16.99 -11.82 17.09
CA ASN A 36 17.67 -11.18 15.96
C ASN A 36 16.77 -11.13 14.72
N ILE A 37 16.69 -9.96 14.11
CA ILE A 37 15.89 -9.67 12.91
C ILE A 37 16.81 -9.70 11.70
N TYR A 38 16.48 -10.57 10.75
CA TYR A 38 17.19 -10.75 9.50
C TYR A 38 16.31 -10.33 8.32
N ARG A 39 16.90 -9.75 7.29
CA ARG A 39 16.25 -9.65 5.97
C ARG A 39 16.05 -11.04 5.38
N LEU A 40 15.16 -11.13 4.38
CA LEU A 40 15.01 -12.32 3.57
C LEU A 40 16.30 -12.71 2.83
N SER A 41 17.24 -11.78 2.66
CA SER A 41 18.59 -12.04 2.14
C SER A 41 19.52 -12.73 3.16
N GLY A 42 19.14 -12.79 4.44
CA GLY A 42 19.97 -13.30 5.54
C GLY A 42 20.82 -12.23 6.24
N GLU A 43 20.73 -10.96 5.84
CA GLU A 43 21.43 -9.84 6.48
C GLU A 43 20.82 -9.53 7.85
N LEU A 44 21.63 -9.47 8.91
CA LEU A 44 21.20 -9.02 10.24
C LEU A 44 20.95 -7.51 10.19
N VAL A 45 19.74 -7.10 10.53
CA VAL A 45 19.35 -5.69 10.44
C VAL A 45 18.89 -5.08 11.74
N GLY A 46 18.63 -5.90 12.76
CA GLY A 46 18.23 -5.40 14.05
C GLY A 46 17.90 -6.48 15.06
N HIS A 47 17.33 -6.05 16.18
CA HIS A 47 17.05 -6.86 17.34
C HIS A 47 15.68 -6.51 17.92
N LEU A 48 15.03 -7.51 18.51
CA LEU A 48 13.87 -7.36 19.37
C LEU A 48 14.34 -7.35 20.82
N LEU A 49 13.77 -6.44 21.61
CA LEU A 49 13.86 -6.49 23.06
C LEU A 49 12.86 -7.53 23.55
N ASP A 50 13.34 -8.46 24.38
CA ASP A 50 12.43 -9.31 25.16
C ASP A 50 11.74 -8.43 26.21
N ALA A 51 10.51 -8.04 25.91
CA ALA A 51 9.61 -7.57 26.94
C ALA A 51 9.01 -8.81 27.62
N SER A 52 8.97 -8.79 28.95
CA SER A 52 8.34 -9.85 29.74
C SER A 52 6.84 -9.90 29.41
N GLY A 53 6.44 -10.72 28.43
CA GLY A 53 5.09 -10.78 27.88
C GLY A 53 5.00 -11.34 26.46
N SER A 54 3.78 -11.40 25.91
CA SER A 54 3.49 -11.85 24.55
C SER A 54 3.82 -10.82 23.46
N ASP A 55 4.01 -9.55 23.82
CA ASP A 55 4.29 -8.47 22.89
C ASP A 55 5.80 -8.21 22.81
N LYS A 56 6.37 -8.28 21.61
CA LYS A 56 7.79 -7.99 21.38
C LYS A 56 7.99 -6.53 21.00
N ARG A 57 9.03 -5.90 21.57
CA ARG A 57 9.36 -4.50 21.26
C ARG A 57 10.57 -4.45 20.36
N LEU A 58 10.58 -3.53 19.39
CA LEU A 58 11.79 -3.25 18.64
C LEU A 58 12.82 -2.57 19.53
N ASP A 59 14.08 -2.97 19.35
CA ASP A 59 15.19 -2.22 19.89
C ASP A 59 15.27 -0.82 19.28
N ARG A 60 15.86 0.13 20.02
CA ARG A 60 15.95 1.54 19.62
C ARG A 60 16.68 1.71 18.29
N ASP A 61 17.72 0.91 18.05
CA ASP A 61 18.49 0.96 16.81
C ASP A 61 17.74 0.29 15.64
N SER A 62 16.73 -0.52 15.96
CA SER A 62 15.90 -1.26 15.01
C SER A 62 14.59 -0.55 14.67
N GLU A 63 14.35 0.65 15.22
CA GLU A 63 13.13 1.44 14.98
C GLU A 63 12.91 1.75 13.50
N GLN A 64 13.97 1.89 12.70
CA GLN A 64 13.88 2.22 11.27
C GLN A 64 13.41 1.04 10.39
N LEU A 65 13.45 -0.20 10.87
CA LEU A 65 13.12 -1.38 10.07
C LEU A 65 11.64 -1.53 9.78
N LEU A 66 10.82 -1.26 10.80
CA LEU A 66 9.37 -1.28 10.75
C LEU A 66 8.79 0.10 11.02
N SER A 67 9.63 1.14 10.96
CA SER A 67 9.12 2.48 10.75
C SER A 67 8.21 2.40 9.55
N VAL A 68 6.96 2.85 9.73
CA VAL A 68 6.03 3.05 8.63
C VAL A 68 6.77 3.95 7.65
N ARG A 69 7.43 3.33 6.67
CA ARG A 69 7.74 3.95 5.40
C ARG A 69 6.35 4.20 4.85
N GLU A 70 5.81 5.40 5.09
CA GLU A 70 5.19 6.12 3.99
C GLU A 70 6.08 5.83 2.80
N ARG A 71 5.53 5.09 1.85
CA ARG A 71 6.24 4.48 0.73
C ARG A 71 7.41 5.38 0.35
N GLN A 72 8.65 4.94 0.64
CA GLN A 72 9.72 5.34 -0.25
C GLN A 72 9.39 4.62 -1.55
N GLU A 73 8.56 5.31 -2.33
CA GLU A 73 8.52 5.15 -3.76
C GLU A 73 9.98 5.10 -4.21
N PRO A 74 10.39 4.05 -4.94
CA PRO A 74 11.77 3.97 -5.40
C PRO A 74 12.04 5.25 -6.20
N ASP A 75 13.07 5.97 -5.77
CA ASP A 75 13.61 7.13 -6.46
C ASP A 75 13.84 6.74 -7.93
N LYS A 76 12.94 7.17 -8.82
CA LYS A 76 13.21 7.26 -10.25
C LYS A 76 12.54 8.51 -10.83
N PRO A 77 13.27 9.23 -11.69
CA PRO A 77 13.08 10.64 -11.92
C PRO A 77 12.01 10.91 -12.98
N GLU A 78 11.70 12.20 -13.11
CA GLU A 78 11.18 12.86 -14.30
C GLU A 78 9.66 13.02 -14.38
N LYS A 79 9.26 14.29 -14.38
CA LYS A 79 7.94 14.80 -14.75
C LYS A 79 7.49 14.23 -16.10
N ARG A 80 6.86 13.07 -16.12
CA ARG A 80 6.07 12.65 -17.28
C ARG A 80 4.65 13.10 -17.05
N ALA A 81 4.33 14.22 -17.70
CA ALA A 81 2.97 14.70 -17.88
C ALA A 81 2.04 13.52 -18.18
N VAL A 82 0.98 13.40 -17.39
CA VAL A 82 -0.13 12.49 -17.68
C VAL A 82 -0.57 12.79 -19.11
N PRO A 83 -0.49 11.86 -20.08
CA PRO A 83 -1.17 12.07 -21.34
C PRO A 83 -2.65 11.98 -20.99
N ILE A 84 -3.30 13.13 -20.85
CA ILE A 84 -4.75 13.21 -20.97
C ILE A 84 -5.04 12.57 -22.32
N ARG A 85 -5.55 11.33 -22.30
CA ARG A 85 -5.94 10.62 -23.52
C ARG A 85 -7.03 11.48 -24.16
N GLN A 86 -6.64 12.30 -25.13
CA GLN A 86 -7.61 12.96 -25.98
C GLN A 86 -8.37 11.84 -26.69
N PRO A 87 -9.71 11.80 -26.58
CA PRO A 87 -10.48 10.80 -27.28
C PRO A 87 -10.22 10.95 -28.78
N SER A 88 -10.03 9.83 -29.47
CA SER A 88 -9.85 9.83 -30.91
C SER A 88 -11.01 10.57 -31.60
N PRO A 89 -10.80 11.18 -32.78
CA PRO A 89 -11.84 11.92 -33.48
C PRO A 89 -13.11 11.08 -33.70
N SER A 90 -12.98 9.76 -33.85
CA SER A 90 -14.10 8.81 -33.91
C SER A 90 -14.90 8.74 -32.61
N PHE A 91 -14.23 8.67 -31.45
CA PHE A 91 -14.90 8.65 -30.16
C PHE A 91 -15.58 9.99 -29.84
N ALA A 92 -14.95 11.11 -30.22
CA ALA A 92 -15.56 12.44 -30.08
C ALA A 92 -16.83 12.58 -30.94
N GLN A 93 -16.83 12.01 -32.15
CA GLN A 93 -18.04 11.95 -33.00
C GLN A 93 -19.14 11.10 -32.37
N ALA A 94 -18.80 9.94 -31.79
CA ALA A 94 -19.78 9.10 -31.12
C ALA A 94 -20.45 9.81 -29.90
N ILE A 95 -19.66 10.56 -29.12
CA ILE A 95 -20.20 11.38 -28.02
C ILE A 95 -21.15 12.47 -28.55
N ARG A 96 -20.76 13.17 -29.62
CA ARG A 96 -21.60 14.21 -30.24
C ARG A 96 -22.90 13.63 -30.82
N LEU A 97 -22.83 12.47 -31.46
CA LEU A 97 -24.00 11.79 -32.02
C LEU A 97 -24.99 11.38 -30.93
N ARG A 98 -24.50 10.81 -29.81
CA ARG A 98 -25.35 10.49 -28.65
C ARG A 98 -26.06 11.72 -28.09
N ARG A 99 -25.38 12.88 -28.03
CA ARG A 99 -26.00 14.11 -27.54
C ARG A 99 -27.11 14.60 -28.47
N MET A 100 -26.90 14.57 -29.79
CA MET A 100 -27.93 15.01 -30.76
C MET A 100 -29.16 14.10 -30.79
N VAL A 101 -29.00 12.78 -30.62
CA VAL A 101 -30.15 11.85 -30.61
C VAL A 101 -31.03 12.06 -29.36
N SER A 102 -30.42 12.40 -28.22
CA SER A 102 -31.12 12.66 -26.95
C SER A 102 -31.90 13.99 -26.94
N ASP A 103 -31.53 14.96 -27.77
CA ASP A 103 -32.19 16.27 -27.85
C ASP A 103 -33.32 16.31 -28.93
N THR A 104 -33.75 15.15 -29.45
CA THR A 104 -34.96 15.10 -30.27
C THR A 104 -36.20 15.20 -29.37
N PRO A 105 -37.10 16.18 -29.56
CA PRO A 105 -38.33 16.28 -28.81
C PRO A 105 -39.29 15.22 -29.36
N SER A 106 -39.14 13.98 -28.92
CA SER A 106 -40.15 12.96 -29.12
C SER A 106 -41.20 13.07 -28.02
N ASP A 107 -42.07 14.08 -28.10
CA ASP A 107 -43.39 13.94 -27.50
C ASP A 107 -44.51 14.66 -28.28
N ARG A 108 -45.62 13.92 -28.39
CA ARG A 108 -46.99 14.31 -28.77
C ARG A 108 -47.28 14.74 -30.20
N ARG A 109 -47.58 13.73 -31.03
CA ARG A 109 -48.74 13.83 -31.93
C ARG A 109 -50.00 14.13 -31.10
N LYS A 110 -50.73 15.17 -31.53
CA LYS A 110 -52.07 15.53 -31.08
C LYS A 110 -53.01 14.33 -31.13
N ARG A 111 -53.78 14.14 -30.07
CA ARG A 111 -55.09 13.49 -30.10
C ARG A 111 -56.10 14.52 -29.61
N ASP A 112 -57.21 14.59 -30.33
CA ASP A 112 -58.39 15.46 -30.24
C ASP A 112 -58.26 16.88 -30.84
#